data_AF-A0A062V5V8-F1
#
_entry.id   AF-A0A062V5V8-F1
#
_cell.length_a   1.000
_cell.length_b   1.000
_cell.length_c   1.000
_cell.angle_alpha   90.00
_cell.angle_beta   90.00
_cell.angle_gamma   90.00
#
_symmetry.space_group_name_H-M   'P 1'
#
loop_
_entity.id
_entity.type
_entity.pdbx_description
1 polymer ?
#
loop_
_entity_poly.entity_id
_entity_poly.type
_entity_poly.pdbx_seq_one_letter_code
_entity_poly.pdbx_strand_id
1 'polypeptide(L)'
;MRFLLLGGSPNKRNESVFCAVCGCKFDVKLEPGNIIPVQYFYSKQLGKALTDNETEYWECEHCSGYMKERMIEWMNKNWGTRCPDFEENCPLCRAWKYFDYLFEID
;
A
#
# COMPACT_ATOMS: atom_id res chain seq x y z
N MET A 1 5.01 -31.11 34.57
CA MET A 1 5.76 -31.19 33.30
C MET A 1 4.80 -30.89 32.15
N ARG A 2 5.17 -29.91 31.32
CA ARG A 2 4.71 -29.59 29.95
C ARG A 2 3.22 -29.31 29.64
N PHE A 3 3.00 -28.02 29.38
CA PHE A 3 2.00 -27.42 28.49
C PHE A 3 1.94 -28.06 27.10
N LEU A 4 0.74 -28.10 26.51
CA LEU A 4 0.51 -27.96 25.06
C LEU A 4 -0.80 -27.19 24.82
N LEU A 5 -0.70 -25.86 24.74
CA LEU A 5 -1.68 -25.04 24.03
C LEU A 5 -1.27 -25.07 22.55
N LEU A 6 -1.91 -25.91 21.75
CA LEU A 6 -1.81 -25.84 20.29
C LEU A 6 -2.73 -24.73 19.79
N GLY A 7 -2.29 -23.48 19.98
CA GLY A 7 -2.83 -22.32 19.28
C GLY A 7 -2.20 -22.23 17.89
N GLY A 8 -2.76 -22.93 16.91
CA GLY A 8 -2.43 -22.71 15.50
C GLY A 8 -2.96 -21.35 15.04
N SER A 9 -2.07 -20.38 14.90
CA SER A 9 -2.37 -19.01 14.42
C SER A 9 -2.81 -19.04 12.94
N PRO A 10 -3.78 -18.21 12.51
CA PRO A 10 -4.36 -18.31 11.17
C PRO A 10 -3.35 -17.94 10.07
N ASN A 11 -3.10 -18.90 9.18
CA ASN A 11 -2.43 -18.83 7.88
C ASN A 11 -1.86 -17.46 7.45
N LYS A 12 -0.59 -17.19 7.77
CA LYS A 12 0.24 -16.23 7.03
C LYS A 12 0.93 -16.99 5.90
N ARG A 13 0.63 -16.66 4.64
CA ARG A 13 1.33 -17.23 3.46
C ARG A 13 2.38 -16.22 2.99
N ASN A 14 3.61 -16.68 2.79
CA ASN A 14 4.69 -15.86 2.23
C ASN A 14 4.80 -16.14 0.73
N GLU A 15 4.79 -15.09 -0.09
CA GLU A 15 5.01 -15.17 -1.53
C GLU A 15 6.31 -14.45 -1.90
N SER A 16 7.14 -15.03 -2.77
CA SER A 16 8.44 -14.47 -3.11
C SER A 16 8.40 -13.77 -4.46
N VAL A 17 8.67 -12.46 -4.49
CA VAL A 17 8.54 -11.60 -5.69
C VAL A 17 9.78 -10.73 -5.88
N PHE A 18 9.85 -10.01 -7.01
CA PHE A 18 10.94 -9.07 -7.32
C PHE A 18 10.44 -7.64 -7.34
N CYS A 19 11.24 -6.72 -6.77
CA CYS A 19 10.93 -5.30 -6.80
C CYS A 19 11.21 -4.72 -8.18
N ALA A 20 10.23 -4.08 -8.80
CA ALA A 20 10.36 -3.44 -10.10
C ALA A 20 11.29 -2.21 -10.10
N VAL A 21 11.56 -1.63 -8.92
CA VAL A 21 12.42 -0.44 -8.78
C VAL A 21 13.89 -0.82 -8.57
N CYS A 22 14.18 -1.66 -7.56
CA CYS A 22 15.56 -2.00 -7.20
C CYS A 22 16.02 -3.38 -7.69
N GLY A 23 15.12 -4.21 -8.24
CA GLY A 23 15.42 -5.58 -8.68
C GLY A 23 15.65 -6.58 -7.55
N CYS A 24 15.61 -6.15 -6.28
CA CYS A 24 15.80 -7.06 -5.16
C CYS A 24 14.63 -8.04 -5.04
N LYS A 25 14.95 -9.30 -4.74
CA LYS A 25 13.98 -10.32 -4.36
C LYS A 25 13.53 -10.09 -2.91
N PHE A 26 12.24 -10.17 -2.64
CA PHE A 26 11.69 -10.04 -1.30
C PHE A 26 10.45 -10.91 -1.10
N ASP A 27 10.15 -11.22 0.16
CA ASP A 27 9.00 -12.02 0.53
C ASP A 27 7.85 -11.14 1.01
N VAL A 28 6.70 -11.26 0.36
CA VAL A 28 5.44 -10.60 0.73
C VAL A 28 4.75 -11.45 1.78
N LYS A 29 4.52 -10.86 2.95
CA LYS A 29 3.73 -11.47 4.02
C LYS A 29 2.26 -11.14 3.82
N LEU A 30 1.49 -12.06 3.26
CA LEU A 30 0.07 -11.85 3.04
C LEU A 30 -0.72 -12.08 4.33
N GLU A 31 -1.66 -11.18 4.59
CA GLU A 31 -2.67 -11.32 5.64
C GLU A 31 -3.81 -12.25 5.19
N PRO A 32 -4.65 -12.76 6.12
CA PRO A 32 -5.78 -13.62 5.78
C PRO A 32 -6.64 -13.00 4.67
N GLY A 33 -6.97 -13.78 3.65
CA GLY A 33 -7.71 -13.28 2.47
C GLY A 33 -6.84 -12.65 1.38
N ASN A 34 -5.51 -12.88 1.37
CA ASN A 34 -4.57 -12.32 0.40
C ASN A 34 -4.53 -10.78 0.44
N ILE A 35 -4.68 -10.22 1.63
CA ILE A 35 -4.54 -8.79 1.84
C ILE A 35 -3.04 -8.47 1.84
N ILE A 36 -2.65 -7.53 0.96
CA ILE A 36 -1.28 -7.07 0.83
C ILE A 36 -1.08 -5.91 1.81
N PRO A 37 -0.11 -6.00 2.73
CA PRO A 37 0.18 -4.91 3.65
C PRO A 37 0.61 -3.62 2.94
N VAL A 38 0.25 -2.46 3.51
CA VAL A 38 0.46 -1.13 2.90
C VAL A 38 1.93 -0.77 2.66
N GLN A 39 2.87 -1.43 3.35
CA GLN A 39 4.30 -1.21 3.12
C GLN A 39 4.78 -1.67 1.73
N TYR A 40 4.03 -2.55 1.06
CA TYR A 40 4.32 -2.98 -0.31
C TYR A 40 3.40 -2.26 -1.29
N PHE A 41 3.93 -1.83 -2.42
CA PHE A 41 3.09 -1.38 -3.53
C PHE A 41 2.84 -2.51 -4.51
N TYR A 42 1.57 -2.69 -4.87
CA TYR A 42 1.10 -3.73 -5.78
C TYR A 42 0.14 -3.17 -6.81
N SER A 43 0.35 -3.48 -8.09
CA SER A 43 -0.59 -3.14 -9.15
C SER A 43 -0.50 -4.08 -10.36
N LYS A 44 -1.58 -4.81 -10.65
CA LYS A 44 -1.71 -5.57 -11.91
C LYS A 44 -1.83 -4.65 -13.13
N GLN A 45 -2.53 -3.52 -12.97
CA GLN A 45 -2.76 -2.59 -14.09
C GLN A 45 -1.46 -1.94 -14.54
N LEU A 46 -0.61 -1.54 -13.60
CA LEU A 46 0.68 -0.94 -13.93
C LEU A 46 1.62 -1.96 -14.56
N GLY A 47 1.65 -3.20 -14.05
CA GLY A 47 2.44 -4.27 -14.66
C GLY A 47 2.01 -4.55 -16.10
N LYS A 48 0.70 -4.62 -16.35
CA LYS A 48 0.14 -4.71 -17.71
C LYS A 48 0.51 -3.52 -18.60
N ALA A 49 0.38 -2.30 -18.10
CA ALA A 49 0.70 -1.11 -18.87
C ALA A 49 2.19 -1.02 -19.28
N LEU A 50 3.10 -1.52 -18.44
CA LEU A 50 4.54 -1.45 -18.68
C LEU A 50 5.08 -2.60 -19.53
N THR A 51 4.47 -3.79 -19.44
CA THR A 51 5.01 -5.01 -20.06
C THR A 51 4.12 -5.60 -21.15
N ASP A 52 2.93 -5.03 -21.37
CA ASP A 52 1.85 -5.57 -22.22
C ASP A 52 1.45 -7.03 -21.91
N ASN A 53 1.83 -7.50 -20.72
CA ASN A 53 1.56 -8.85 -20.22
C ASN A 53 0.85 -8.75 -18.86
N GLU A 54 0.15 -9.80 -18.42
CA GLU A 54 -0.51 -9.82 -17.10
C GLU A 54 0.47 -9.96 -15.92
N THR A 55 1.67 -9.40 -16.04
CA THR A 55 2.64 -9.38 -14.96
C THR A 55 2.20 -8.41 -13.87
N GLU A 56 2.55 -8.77 -12.64
CA GLU A 56 2.24 -7.96 -11.47
C GLU A 56 3.38 -6.96 -11.21
N TYR A 57 3.03 -5.71 -10.91
CA TYR A 57 3.99 -4.72 -10.48
C TYR A 57 4.12 -4.74 -8.96
N TRP A 58 5.33 -4.99 -8.46
CA TRP A 58 5.64 -5.08 -7.03
C TRP A 58 6.77 -4.10 -6.66
N GLU A 59 6.61 -3.39 -5.55
CA GLU A 59 7.69 -2.65 -4.91
C GLU A 59 7.92 -3.15 -3.48
N CYS A 60 9.19 -3.29 -3.08
CA CYS A 60 9.56 -3.70 -1.73
C CYS A 60 9.38 -2.55 -0.74
N GLU A 61 9.28 -2.87 0.56
CA GLU A 61 9.11 -1.89 1.63
C GLU A 61 10.14 -0.75 1.63
N HIS A 62 11.34 -0.95 1.09
CA HIS A 62 12.32 0.12 0.98
C HIS A 62 11.97 1.11 -0.14
N CYS A 63 11.47 0.61 -1.27
CA CYS A 63 11.11 1.41 -2.43
C CYS A 63 9.70 2.02 -2.32
N SER A 64 8.75 1.28 -1.73
CA SER A 64 7.37 1.73 -1.51
C SER A 64 7.08 2.24 -0.10
N GLY A 65 8.04 2.18 0.83
CA GLY A 65 7.84 2.49 2.25
C GLY A 65 7.31 3.88 2.53
N TYR A 66 7.38 4.78 1.56
CA TYR A 66 6.87 6.15 1.63
C TYR A 66 5.60 6.34 0.78
N MET A 67 4.77 5.30 0.65
CA MET A 67 3.55 5.35 -0.16
C MET A 67 2.66 6.52 0.23
N LYS A 68 2.56 6.79 1.54
CA LYS A 68 1.81 7.92 2.08
C LYS A 68 2.37 9.26 1.59
N GLU A 69 3.67 9.45 1.64
CA GLU A 69 4.37 10.66 1.18
C GLU A 69 4.20 10.85 -0.33
N ARG A 70 4.38 9.78 -1.13
CA ARG A 70 4.14 9.84 -2.59
C ARG A 70 2.69 10.22 -2.91
N MET A 71 1.74 9.71 -2.13
CA MET A 71 0.33 10.06 -2.30
C MET A 71 0.05 11.50 -1.82
N ILE A 72 0.74 12.00 -0.77
CA ILE A 72 0.69 13.42 -0.37
C ILE A 72 1.20 14.31 -1.51
N GLU A 73 2.35 13.98 -2.11
CA GLU A 73 2.91 14.70 -3.26
C GLU A 73 1.93 14.70 -4.44
N TRP A 74 1.34 13.54 -4.74
CA TRP A 74 0.33 13.42 -5.79
C TRP A 74 -0.92 14.24 -5.49
N MET A 75 -1.42 14.21 -4.25
CA MET A 75 -2.56 15.02 -3.80
C MET A 75 -2.26 16.50 -3.96
N ASN A 76 -1.09 16.96 -3.48
CA ASN A 76 -0.65 18.34 -3.65
C ASN A 76 -0.56 18.76 -5.12
N LYS A 77 -0.07 17.88 -5.99
CA LYS A 77 0.10 18.16 -7.43
C LYS A 77 -1.22 18.23 -8.20
N ASN A 78 -2.18 17.37 -7.88
CA ASN A 78 -3.41 17.23 -8.67
C ASN A 78 -4.61 18.00 -8.07
N TRP A 79 -4.66 18.10 -6.75
CA TRP A 79 -5.76 18.75 -6.03
C TRP A 79 -5.34 20.06 -5.37
N GLY A 80 -4.07 20.17 -4.96
CA GLY A 80 -3.53 21.31 -4.23
C GLY A 80 -3.25 21.00 -2.76
N THR A 81 -2.54 21.91 -2.10
CA THR A 81 -2.26 21.81 -0.67
C THR A 81 -3.54 21.94 0.15
N ARG A 82 -3.57 21.35 1.35
CA ARG A 82 -4.72 21.45 2.26
C ARG A 82 -5.16 22.90 2.46
N CYS A 83 -6.48 23.10 2.51
CA CYS A 83 -7.06 24.40 2.86
C CYS A 83 -6.66 24.76 4.32
N PRO A 84 -6.35 26.04 4.60
CA PRO A 84 -6.08 26.51 5.96
C PRO A 84 -7.32 26.39 6.85
N ASP A 85 -8.49 26.69 6.30
CA ASP A 85 -9.80 26.54 6.95
C ASP A 85 -10.57 25.40 6.28
N PHE A 86 -11.06 24.45 7.07
CA PHE A 86 -11.86 23.34 6.54
C PHE A 86 -13.26 23.81 6.15
N GLU A 87 -13.66 23.53 4.92
CA GLU A 87 -15.00 23.80 4.41
C GLU A 87 -15.67 22.51 3.92
N GLU A 88 -16.83 22.16 4.46
CA GLU A 88 -17.51 20.89 4.18
C GLU A 88 -17.87 20.69 2.70
N ASN A 89 -18.23 21.78 2.02
CA ASN A 89 -18.62 21.75 0.60
C ASN A 89 -17.41 21.86 -0.35
N CYS A 90 -16.22 22.18 0.15
CA CYS A 90 -15.02 22.35 -0.66
C CYS A 90 -14.56 20.98 -1.22
N PRO A 91 -14.45 20.83 -2.56
CA PRO A 91 -13.99 19.58 -3.18
C PRO A 91 -12.60 19.14 -2.70
N LEU A 92 -11.69 20.10 -2.48
CA LEU A 92 -10.34 19.86 -1.98
C LEU A 92 -10.35 19.33 -0.55
N CYS A 93 -11.14 19.93 0.34
CA CYS A 93 -11.31 19.46 1.71
C CYS A 93 -11.89 18.04 1.77
N ARG A 94 -12.85 17.71 0.90
CA ARG A 94 -13.41 16.35 0.79
C ARG A 94 -12.40 15.34 0.29
N ALA A 95 -11.57 15.70 -0.71
CA ALA A 95 -10.51 14.84 -1.21
C ALA A 95 -9.46 14.53 -0.14
N TRP A 96 -9.02 15.54 0.62
CA TRP A 96 -8.09 15.36 1.73
C TRP A 96 -8.70 14.57 2.90
N LYS A 97 -9.98 14.77 3.21
CA LYS A 97 -10.69 13.96 4.21
C LYS A 97 -10.74 12.48 3.82
N TYR A 98 -10.96 12.19 2.54
CA TYR A 98 -10.92 10.82 2.05
C TYR A 98 -9.52 10.22 2.07
N PHE A 99 -8.49 11.02 1.75
CA PHE A 99 -7.09 10.62 1.92
C PHE A 99 -6.80 10.26 3.39
N ASP A 100 -7.22 11.09 4.35
CA ASP A 100 -7.01 10.82 5.78
C ASP A 100 -7.70 9.54 6.23
N TYR A 101 -8.92 9.27 5.75
CA TYR A 101 -9.63 8.02 5.98
C TYR A 101 -8.90 6.79 5.41
N LEU A 102 -8.34 6.90 4.20
CA LEU A 102 -7.63 5.78 3.56
C LEU A 102 -6.29 5.43 4.23
N PHE A 103 -5.63 6.43 4.79
CA PHE A 103 -4.32 6.29 5.43
C PHE A 103 -4.41 6.43 6.95
N GLU A 104 -5.57 6.09 7.53
CA GLU A 104 -5.88 6.15 8.96
C GLU A 104 -4.67 5.69 9.78
N ILE A 105 -4.04 6.69 10.39
CA ILE A 105 -3.05 6.57 11.43
C ILE A 105 -3.84 6.15 12.67
N ASP A 106 -3.60 4.94 13.18
CA ASP A 106 -3.80 4.68 14.61
C ASP A 106 -2.81 5.55 15.42
#